data_AF-A0A562L334-F1
#
_entry.id   AF-A0A562L334-F1
#
_cell.length_a   1.000
_cell.length_b   1.000
_cell.length_c   1.000
_cell.angle_alpha   90.00
_cell.angle_beta   90.00
_cell.angle_gamma   90.00
#
_symmetry.space_group_name_H-M   'P 1'
#
loop_
_entity.id
_entity.type
_entity.pdbx_description
1 polymer ?
#
loop_
_entity_poly.entity_id
_entity_poly.type
_entity_poly.pdbx_seq_one_letter_code
_entity_poly.pdbx_strand_id
1 'polypeptide(L)' 'MTLQMSRRGQQYMETAQSLLRAAMSMTDEVVATRLKLLADDYQRRAEKASSADAERSVARTAARTEHDWSEGGFAG' A
#
# COMPACT_ATOMS: atom_id res chain seq x y z
N MET A 1 -4.31 -7.12 -13.51
CA MET A 1 -4.18 -7.62 -12.13
C MET A 1 -4.40 -6.45 -11.19
N THR A 2 -5.57 -6.35 -10.55
CA THR A 2 -5.79 -5.37 -9.48
C THR A 2 -5.08 -5.88 -8.23
N LEU A 3 -3.88 -5.39 -7.95
CA LEU A 3 -3.26 -5.60 -6.64
C LEU A 3 -4.24 -5.08 -5.60
N GLN A 4 -4.71 -5.97 -4.71
CA GLN A 4 -5.58 -5.59 -3.62
C GLN A 4 -4.76 -4.73 -2.65
N MET A 5 -4.78 -3.42 -2.89
CA MET A 5 -4.00 -2.45 -2.13
C MET A 5 -4.53 -2.35 -0.70
N SER A 6 -3.63 -2.44 0.28
CA SER A 6 -3.98 -2.16 1.68
C SER A 6 -4.59 -0.76 1.80
N ARG A 7 -5.47 -0.53 2.79
CA ARG A 7 -6.07 0.78 3.10
C ARG A 7 -5.02 1.91 3.13
N ARG A 8 -3.83 1.62 3.65
CA ARG A 8 -2.72 2.59 3.70
C ARG A 8 -2.15 2.89 2.31
N GLY A 9 -1.98 1.87 1.47
CA GLY A 9 -1.60 2.05 0.06
C GLY A 9 -2.65 2.84 -0.72
N GLN A 10 -3.93 2.62 -0.43
CA GLN A 10 -5.03 3.34 -1.07
C GLN A 10 -5.02 4.84 -0.73
N GLN A 11 -4.78 5.22 0.52
CA GLN A 11 -4.64 6.63 0.93
C GLN A 11 -3.46 7.33 0.23
N TYR A 12 -2.32 6.64 0.11
CA TYR A 12 -1.17 7.18 -0.63
C TYR A 12 -1.48 7.35 -2.13
N MET A 13 -2.21 6.42 -2.72
CA MET A 13 -2.64 6.48 -4.12
C MET A 13 -3.62 7.64 -4.39
N GLU A 14 -4.60 7.85 -3.50
CA GLU A 14 -5.53 8.99 -3.59
C GLU A 14 -4.80 10.34 -3.49
N THR A 15 -3.76 10.40 -2.65
CA THR A 15 -2.91 11.57 -2.53
C THR A 15 -2.12 11.82 -3.82
N ALA A 16 -1.53 10.76 -4.41
CA ALA A 16 -0.82 10.85 -5.68
C ALA A 16 -1.73 11.32 -6.83
N GLN A 17 -2.97 10.80 -6.91
CA GLN A 17 -3.95 11.24 -7.91
C GLN A 17 -4.36 12.70 -7.73
N SER A 18 -4.53 13.14 -6.48
CA SER A 18 -4.84 14.55 -6.18
C SER A 18 -3.71 15.49 -6.60
N LEU A 19 -2.46 15.10 -6.35
CA LEU A 19 -1.26 15.84 -6.78
C LEU A 19 -1.13 15.89 -8.31
N LEU A 20 -1.43 14.78 -9.00
CA LEU A 20 -1.45 14.72 -10.47
C LEU A 20 -2.52 15.64 -11.05
N ARG A 21 -3.72 15.66 -10.46
CA ARG A 21 -4.79 16.57 -10.87
C ARG A 21 -4.39 18.03 -10.68
N ALA A 22 -3.75 18.35 -9.55
CA ALA A 22 -3.19 19.68 -9.32
C ALA A 22 -2.10 20.02 -10.36
N ALA A 23 -1.23 19.07 -10.71
CA ALA A 23 -0.20 19.25 -11.72
C ALA A 23 -0.79 19.55 -13.10
N MET A 24 -1.88 18.87 -13.48
CA MET A 24 -2.57 19.09 -14.75
C MET A 24 -3.30 20.43 -14.82
N SER A 25 -3.75 20.95 -13.68
CA SER A 25 -4.37 22.26 -13.58
C SER A 25 -3.35 23.40 -13.48
N MET A 26 -2.06 23.09 -13.34
CA MET A 26 -1.01 24.08 -13.11
C MET A 26 -0.43 24.59 -14.43
N THR A 27 -0.45 25.91 -14.59
CA THR A 27 0.11 26.60 -15.77
C THR A 27 1.62 26.72 -15.72
N ASP A 28 2.20 26.67 -14.52
CA ASP A 28 3.64 26.70 -14.33
C ASP A 28 4.24 25.30 -14.51
N GLU A 29 5.06 25.14 -15.53
CA GLU A 29 5.67 23.86 -15.89
C GLU A 29 6.62 23.32 -14.81
N VAL A 30 7.29 24.19 -14.05
CA VAL A 30 8.17 23.80 -12.95
C VAL A 30 7.36 23.23 -11.80
N VAL A 31 6.25 23.88 -11.46
CA VAL A 31 5.33 23.41 -10.42
C VAL A 31 4.65 22.12 -10.85
N ALA A 32 4.18 22.03 -12.10
CA ALA A 32 3.59 20.80 -12.64
C ALA A 32 4.59 19.63 -12.62
N THR A 33 5.85 19.87 -12.96
CA THR A 33 6.91 18.85 -12.92
C THR A 33 7.19 18.39 -11.48
N ARG A 34 7.28 19.31 -10.52
CA ARG A 34 7.46 18.96 -9.11
C ARG A 34 6.29 18.15 -8.55
N LEU A 35 5.06 18.52 -8.90
CA LEU A 35 3.86 17.80 -8.47
C LEU A 35 3.80 16.39 -9.05
N LYS A 36 4.19 16.21 -10.32
CA LYS A 36 4.32 14.87 -10.93
C LYS A 36 5.38 14.02 -10.22
N LEU A 37 6.52 14.62 -9.88
CA LEU A 37 7.61 13.92 -9.19
C LEU A 37 7.19 13.50 -7.77
N LEU A 38 6.41 14.35 -7.09
CA LEU A 38 5.80 14.01 -5.81
C LEU A 38 4.78 12.87 -5.94
N ALA A 39 3.92 12.92 -6.96
CA ALA A 39 2.92 11.88 -7.21
C ALA A 39 3.58 10.51 -7.47
N ASP A 40 4.66 10.47 -8.25
CA ASP A 40 5.44 9.25 -8.53
C ASP A 40 6.04 8.65 -7.25
N ASP A 41 6.58 9.50 -6.37
CA ASP A 41 7.11 9.07 -5.07
C ASP A 41 6.00 8.52 -4.15
N TYR A 42 4.84 9.15 -4.12
CA TYR A 42 3.68 8.67 -3.37
C TYR A 42 3.13 7.33 -3.91
N GLN A 43 3.17 7.12 -5.23
CA GLN A 43 2.78 5.85 -5.83
C GLN A 43 3.74 4.72 -5.41
N ARG A 44 5.05 4.95 -5.44
CA ARG A 44 6.03 3.99 -4.90
C ARG A 44 5.81 3.69 -3.43
N ARG A 45 5.45 4.69 -2.61
CA ARG A 45 5.10 4.49 -1.20
C ARG A 45 3.80 3.70 -1.04
N ALA A 46 2.81 3.90 -1.90
CA ALA A 46 1.57 3.16 -1.89
C ALA A 46 1.81 1.65 -2.12
N GLU A 47 2.64 1.33 -3.11
CA GLU A 47 3.05 -0.05 -3.41
C GLU A 47 3.82 -0.66 -2.24
N LYS A 48 4.85 0.04 -1.73
CA LYS A 48 5.64 -0.44 -0.58
C LYS A 48 4.80 -0.62 0.68
N ALA A 49 3.88 0.29 0.97
CA ALA A 49 2.96 0.17 2.10
C ALA A 49 2.00 -1.01 1.92
N SER A 50 1.55 -1.27 0.70
CA SER A 50 0.74 -2.46 0.39
C SER A 50 1.52 -3.75 0.61
N SER A 51 2.80 -3.80 0.19
CA SER A 51 3.67 -4.95 0.42
C SER A 51 3.97 -5.18 1.90
N ALA A 52 4.32 -4.12 2.64
CA ALA A 52 4.62 -4.21 4.07
C ALA A 52 3.39 -4.61 4.91
N ASP A 53 2.18 -4.19 4.51
CA ASP A 53 0.94 -4.59 5.17
C ASP A 53 0.55 -6.04 4.80
N ALA A 54 0.81 -6.47 3.56
CA ALA A 54 0.67 -7.86 3.13
C ALA A 54 1.62 -8.79 3.91
N GLU A 55 2.90 -8.41 4.07
CA GLU A 55 3.88 -9.15 4.88
C GLU A 55 3.45 -9.25 6.35
N ARG A 56 2.93 -8.16 6.93
CA ARG A 56 2.43 -8.17 8.32
C ARG A 56 1.14 -8.99 8.48
N SER A 57 0.31 -9.05 7.44
CA SER A 57 -0.90 -9.87 7.41
C SER A 57 -0.56 -11.36 7.26
N VAL A 58 0.42 -11.69 6.42
CA VAL A 58 0.97 -13.04 6.27
C VAL A 58 1.62 -13.50 7.58
N ALA A 59 2.44 -12.67 8.22
CA ALA A 59 3.04 -12.97 9.52
C ALA A 59 1.99 -13.24 10.61
N ARG A 60 0.88 -12.48 10.60
CA ARG A 60 -0.22 -12.69 11.55
C ARG A 60 -1.02 -13.97 11.25
N THR A 61 -1.18 -14.31 9.98
CA THR A 61 -1.87 -15.53 9.56
C THR A 61 -1.03 -16.76 9.87
N ALA A 62 0.29 -16.69 9.64
CA ALA A 62 1.26 -17.73 9.99
C ALA A 62 1.27 -18.00 11.51
N ALA A 63 1.30 -16.95 12.34
CA ALA A 63 1.22 -17.07 13.79
C ALA A 63 -0.13 -17.65 14.28
N ARG A 64 -1.22 -17.47 13.51
CA ARG A 64 -2.54 -18.00 13.85
C ARG A 64 -2.71 -19.45 13.41
N THR A 65 -2.08 -19.86 12.32
CA THR A 65 -2.02 -21.28 11.92
C THR A 65 -1.17 -22.12 12.87
N GLU A 66 -0.10 -21.57 13.45
CA GLU A 66 0.75 -22.30 14.41
C GLU A 66 0.04 -22.58 15.76
N HIS A 67 -0.95 -21.74 16.11
CA HIS A 67 -1.79 -21.91 17.31
C HIS A 67 -2.93 -22.92 17.11
N ASP A 68 -3.41 -23.10 15.88
CA ASP A 68 -4.51 -24.01 15.52
C ASP A 68 -4.04 -25.49 15.44
N TRP A 69 -2.80 -25.73 14.97
CA TRP A 69 -2.20 -27.08 14.95
C TRP A 69 -1.75 -27.57 16.34
N SER A 70 -1.63 -26.68 17.33
CA SER A 70 -1.24 -27.05 18.70
C SER A 70 -2.43 -27.43 19.60
N GLU A 71 -3.66 -27.15 19.18
CA GLU A 71 -4.89 -27.51 19.92
C GLU A 71 -5.57 -28.77 19.36
N GLY A 72 -5.08 -29.31 18.22
CA GLY A 72 -5.72 -30.35 17.44
C GLY A 72 -5.11 -31.75 17.49
N GLY A 73 -4.25 -32.10 18.45
CA GLY A 73 -3.74 -33.47 18.50
C GLY A 73 -2.91 -33.85 19.71
N PHE A 74 -3.53 -34.54 20.67
CA PHE A 74 -3.03 -35.81 21.19
C PHE A 74 -4.18 -36.59 21.85
N ALA A 75 -4.44 -37.78 21.30
CA ALA A 75 -5.38 -38.76 21.83
C ALA A 75 -4.79 -39.50 23.04
N GLY A 76 -5.63 -39.87 24.00
CA GLY A 76 -5.32 -40.72 25.15
C GLY A 76 -6.58 -41.02 25.95
#